data_AF-A0A1G9YNS0-F1
#
_entry.id   AF-A0A1G9YNS0-F1
#
_cell.length_a   1.000
_cell.length_b   1.000
_cell.length_c   1.000
_cell.angle_alpha   90.00
_cell.angle_beta   90.00
_cell.angle_gamma   90.00
#
_symmetry.space_group_name_H-M   'P 1'
#
loop_
_entity.id
_entity.type
_entity.pdbx_description
1 polymer ?
#
loop_
_entity_poly.entity_id
_entity_poly.type
_entity_poly.pdbx_seq_one_letter_code
_entity_poly.pdbx_strand_id
1 'polypeptide(L)'
;MTRALRGEVHADPAPQSSRHDPHQHGLHRTPPHRTTQIVDHALAVLAAGAADLLTGPDAERLAAFGSPPCNRYLLRTHGRRQWCSVRCGDRARAARAYARRSQLTGA
;
A
#
# COMPACT_ATOMS: atom_id res chain seq x y z
N MET A 1 24.59 8.73 -11.18
CA MET A 1 23.80 9.96 -11.39
C MET A 1 22.77 10.08 -10.28
N THR A 2 23.20 10.64 -9.15
CA THR A 2 22.41 10.70 -7.90
C THR A 2 21.59 11.98 -7.94
N ARG A 3 20.35 11.91 -8.43
CA ARG A 3 19.42 13.04 -8.46
C ARG A 3 19.09 13.45 -7.03
N ALA A 4 19.47 14.67 -6.68
CA ALA A 4 19.25 15.27 -5.37
C ALA A 4 17.76 15.27 -5.00
N LEU A 5 17.42 14.62 -3.88
CA LEU A 5 16.12 14.69 -3.22
C LEU A 5 16.04 15.99 -2.40
N ARG A 6 16.03 17.14 -3.07
CA ARG A 6 15.51 18.37 -2.49
C ARG A 6 14.42 18.90 -3.40
N GLY A 7 13.28 18.22 -3.36
CA GLY A 7 12.02 18.87 -3.67
C GLY A 7 11.64 19.67 -2.44
N GLU A 8 11.62 21.00 -2.54
CA GLU A 8 10.86 21.81 -1.60
C GLU A 8 9.40 21.44 -1.82
N VAL A 9 8.89 20.55 -0.97
CA VAL A 9 7.52 20.10 -1.05
C VAL A 9 6.67 21.20 -0.43
N HIS A 10 6.03 22.00 -1.26
CA HIS A 10 4.76 22.59 -0.86
C HIS A 10 3.81 21.42 -0.68
N ALA A 11 3.77 20.87 0.53
CA ALA A 11 2.73 19.93 0.92
C ALA A 11 1.43 20.73 0.86
N ASP A 12 0.54 20.37 -0.05
CA ASP A 12 -0.82 20.89 -0.01
C ASP A 12 -1.36 20.52 1.38
N PRO A 13 -1.68 21.49 2.24
CA PRO A 13 -2.10 21.18 3.59
C PRO A 13 -3.39 20.37 3.50
N ALA A 14 -3.41 19.20 4.16
CA ALA A 14 -4.63 18.42 4.31
C ALA A 14 -5.78 19.34 4.74
N PRO A 15 -7.00 19.15 4.19
CA PRO A 15 -8.12 20.03 4.49
C PRO A 15 -8.34 20.07 6.00
N GLN A 16 -8.16 21.27 6.58
CA GLN A 16 -8.24 21.45 8.02
C GLN A 16 -9.70 21.32 8.46
N SER A 17 -10.00 20.29 9.26
CA SER A 17 -11.32 20.11 9.84
C SER A 17 -11.59 21.17 10.90
N SER A 18 -12.70 21.89 10.76
CA SER A 18 -13.18 22.82 11.78
C SER A 18 -13.72 22.05 12.98
N ARG A 19 -13.28 22.42 14.19
CA ARG A 19 -13.85 21.89 15.43
C ARG A 19 -14.83 22.89 16.01
N HIS A 20 -15.88 22.40 16.65
CA HIS A 20 -16.81 23.21 17.41
C HIS A 20 -16.31 23.34 18.85
N ASP A 21 -16.15 24.56 19.35
CA ASP A 21 -15.87 24.81 20.77
C ASP A 21 -17.19 25.20 21.47
N PRO A 22 -17.68 24.42 22.43
CA PRO A 22 -18.87 24.78 23.19
C PRO A 22 -18.68 26.01 24.10
N HIS A 23 -17.43 26.39 24.43
CA HIS A 23 -17.12 27.55 25.27
C HIS A 23 -16.87 28.84 24.47
N GLN A 24 -16.40 28.70 23.23
CA GLN A 24 -16.23 29.79 22.28
C GLN A 24 -17.26 29.61 21.16
N HIS A 25 -18.52 29.98 21.41
CA HIS A 25 -19.66 29.95 20.48
C HIS A 25 -19.28 30.12 18.99
N GLY A 26 -18.86 29.04 18.31
CA GLY A 26 -18.30 29.13 16.97
C GLY A 26 -17.52 27.91 16.47
N LEU A 27 -17.34 27.84 15.15
CA LEU A 27 -16.41 26.91 14.49
C LEU A 27 -15.03 27.55 14.46
N HIS A 28 -14.03 26.87 15.01
CA HIS A 28 -12.65 27.34 14.99
C HIS A 28 -11.76 26.32 14.27
N ARG A 29 -10.69 26.82 13.65
CA ARG A 29 -9.63 25.97 13.09
C ARG A 29 -8.62 25.70 14.18
N THR A 30 -8.41 24.43 14.51
CA THR A 30 -7.29 24.04 15.36
C THR A 30 -6.09 23.78 14.45
N PRO A 31 -4.94 24.44 14.67
CA PRO A 31 -3.74 24.09 13.92
C PRO A 31 -3.39 22.62 14.18
N PRO A 32 -3.08 21.83 13.13
CA PRO A 32 -2.78 20.42 13.30
C PRO A 32 -1.53 20.24 14.16
N HIS A 33 -1.53 19.22 15.02
CA HIS A 33 -0.32 18.87 15.76
C HIS A 33 0.80 18.47 14.80
N ARG A 34 2.05 18.76 15.17
CA ARG A 34 3.23 18.48 14.34
C ARG A 34 3.28 17.03 13.86
N THR A 35 2.95 16.08 14.73
CA THR A 35 2.89 14.65 14.38
C THR A 35 1.86 14.37 13.29
N THR A 36 0.68 15.00 13.36
CA THR A 36 -0.35 14.88 12.31
C THR A 36 0.16 15.40 10.98
N GLN A 37 0.79 16.57 10.96
CA GLN A 37 1.37 17.14 9.74
C GLN A 37 2.41 16.22 9.08
N ILE A 38 3.26 15.58 9.89
CA ILE A 38 4.27 14.62 9.41
C ILE A 38 3.61 13.38 8.81
N VAL A 39 2.58 12.84 9.46
CA VAL A 39 1.84 11.66 8.97
C VAL A 39 1.10 11.99 7.68
N ASP A 40 0.41 13.13 7.61
CA ASP A 40 -0.31 13.59 6.43
C ASP A 40 0.63 13.75 5.23
N HIS A 41 1.81 14.33 5.45
CA HIS A 41 2.84 14.44 4.42
C HIS A 41 3.30 13.06 3.93
N ALA A 42 3.58 12.13 4.85
CA ALA A 42 3.98 10.77 4.48
C ALA A 42 2.88 10.05 3.69
N LEU A 43 1.62 10.22 4.07
CA LEU A 43 0.47 9.67 3.34
C LEU A 43 0.32 10.28 1.95
N ALA A 44 0.52 11.59 1.81
CA ALA A 44 0.48 12.26 0.51
C ALA A 44 1.56 11.71 -0.45
N VAL A 45 2.78 11.50 0.04
CA VAL A 45 3.87 10.89 -0.74
C VAL A 45 3.53 9.45 -1.15
N LEU A 46 2.99 8.65 -0.23
CA LEU A 46 2.55 7.28 -0.54
C LEU A 46 1.41 7.25 -1.55
N ALA A 47 0.44 8.16 -1.44
CA ALA A 47 -0.69 8.26 -2.37
C ALA A 47 -0.25 8.65 -3.77
N ALA A 48 0.65 9.65 -3.90
CA ALA A 48 1.23 10.03 -5.18
C ALA A 48 1.99 8.86 -5.83
N GLY A 49 2.87 8.19 -5.07
CA GLY A 49 3.60 7.03 -5.58
C GLY A 49 2.69 5.85 -5.95
N ALA A 50 1.59 5.64 -5.25
CA ALA A 50 0.59 4.64 -5.60
C ALA A 50 -0.16 5.02 -6.90
N ALA A 51 -0.52 6.29 -7.07
CA ALA A 51 -1.15 6.79 -8.31
C ALA A 51 -0.22 6.60 -9.51
N ASP A 52 1.06 6.94 -9.37
CA ASP A 52 2.07 6.73 -10.42
C ASP A 52 2.21 5.25 -10.78
N LEU A 53 2.22 4.35 -9.80
CA LEU A 53 2.28 2.90 -10.03
C LEU A 53 1.03 2.37 -10.73
N LEU A 54 -0.16 2.83 -10.33
CA LEU A 54 -1.45 2.35 -10.84
C LEU A 54 -1.80 2.89 -12.22
N THR A 55 -1.29 4.07 -12.57
CA THR A 55 -1.54 4.72 -13.87
C THR A 55 -0.35 4.61 -14.83
N GLY A 56 0.80 4.18 -14.34
CA GLY A 56 2.03 4.04 -15.11
C GLY A 56 2.21 2.70 -15.82
N PRO A 57 3.38 2.48 -16.46
CA PRO A 57 3.66 1.30 -17.29
C PRO A 57 3.72 -0.02 -16.49
N ASP A 58 3.95 0.06 -15.18
CA ASP A 58 4.01 -1.10 -14.30
C ASP A 58 2.61 -1.57 -13.84
N ALA A 59 1.54 -0.85 -14.19
CA ALA A 59 0.18 -1.17 -13.78
C ALA A 59 -0.23 -2.60 -14.18
N GLU A 60 0.07 -3.04 -15.41
CA GLU A 60 -0.25 -4.40 -15.88
C GLU A 60 0.56 -5.50 -15.18
N ARG A 61 1.68 -5.12 -14.56
CA ARG A 61 2.55 -6.07 -13.83
C ARG A 61 2.05 -6.30 -12.41
N LEU A 62 1.15 -5.45 -11.90
CA LEU A 62 0.50 -5.70 -10.61
C LEU A 62 -0.40 -6.94 -10.70
N ALA A 63 -0.27 -7.80 -9.70
CA ALA A 63 -1.05 -9.02 -9.59
C ALA A 63 -1.53 -9.19 -8.16
N ALA A 64 -2.81 -9.51 -7.97
CA ALA A 64 -3.29 -10.00 -6.68
C ALA A 64 -2.72 -11.41 -6.41
N PHE A 65 -2.35 -11.69 -5.16
CA PHE A 65 -2.06 -13.05 -4.77
C PHE A 65 -3.35 -13.86 -4.64
N GLY A 66 -3.49 -14.90 -5.47
CA GLY A 66 -4.74 -15.68 -5.58
C GLY A 66 -4.96 -16.75 -4.50
N SER A 67 -4.38 -16.64 -3.30
CA SER A 67 -4.62 -17.61 -2.22
C SER A 67 -5.00 -16.93 -0.91
N PRO A 68 -6.20 -17.23 -0.36
CA PRO A 68 -6.62 -16.79 0.95
C PRO A 68 -5.65 -17.19 2.07
N PRO A 69 -5.58 -16.42 3.17
CA PRO A 69 -6.27 -15.16 3.44
C PRO A 69 -5.52 -13.92 2.89
N CYS A 70 -4.54 -14.08 2.01
CA CYS A 70 -3.71 -12.95 1.61
C CYS A 70 -4.34 -12.16 0.47
N ASN A 71 -4.59 -10.88 0.74
CA ASN A 71 -5.18 -9.88 -0.16
C ASN A 71 -4.15 -8.88 -0.70
N ARG A 72 -2.86 -9.23 -0.66
CA ARG A 72 -1.78 -8.33 -1.09
C ARG A 72 -1.52 -8.47 -2.58
N TYR A 73 -1.00 -7.38 -3.16
CA TYR A 73 -0.50 -7.35 -4.52
C TYR A 73 1.00 -7.66 -4.57
N LEU A 74 1.46 -8.12 -5.73
CA LEU A 74 2.87 -8.18 -6.10
C LEU A 74 3.10 -7.52 -7.44
N LEU A 75 4.27 -6.94 -7.63
CA LEU A 75 4.75 -6.57 -8.95
C LEU A 75 5.44 -7.78 -9.60
N ARG A 76 4.98 -8.17 -10.79
CA ARG A 76 5.56 -9.28 -11.58
C ARG A 76 6.86 -8.84 -12.26
N THR A 77 7.92 -8.73 -11.45
CA THR A 77 9.28 -8.44 -11.94
C THR A 77 10.02 -9.70 -12.41
N HIS A 78 9.67 -10.86 -11.86
CA HIS A 78 10.24 -12.15 -12.24
C HIS A 78 9.11 -13.09 -12.69
N GLY A 79 9.22 -13.64 -13.90
CA GLY A 79 8.14 -14.40 -14.53
C GLY A 79 7.64 -15.63 -13.77
N ARG A 80 8.44 -16.21 -12.87
CA ARG A 80 8.05 -17.39 -12.05
C ARG A 80 7.49 -17.02 -10.67
N ARG A 81 7.60 -15.77 -10.23
CA ARG A 81 7.16 -15.35 -8.89
C ARG A 81 5.69 -14.96 -8.94
N GLN A 82 4.87 -15.75 -8.25
CA GLN A 82 3.41 -15.58 -8.17
C GLN A 82 2.92 -15.33 -6.72
N TRP A 83 3.78 -14.81 -5.84
CA TRP A 83 3.47 -14.59 -4.41
C TRP A 83 4.07 -13.27 -3.89
N CYS A 84 3.38 -12.62 -2.95
CA CYS A 84 3.77 -11.29 -2.45
C CYS A 84 4.90 -11.31 -1.40
N SER A 85 5.13 -12.42 -0.71
CA SER A 85 6.15 -12.56 0.35
C SER A 85 6.66 -14.01 0.45
N VAL A 86 7.79 -14.21 1.14
CA VAL A 86 8.34 -15.56 1.40
C VAL A 86 7.29 -16.48 2.01
N ARG A 87 6.61 -16.02 3.07
CA ARG A 87 5.54 -16.76 3.74
C ARG A 87 4.40 -17.16 2.80
N CYS A 88 4.00 -16.29 1.87
CA CYS A 88 2.97 -16.65 0.87
C CYS A 88 3.49 -17.66 -0.15
N GLY A 89 4.77 -17.57 -0.52
CA GLY A 89 5.44 -18.57 -1.35
C GLY A 89 5.50 -19.95 -0.70
N ASP A 90 5.79 -20.01 0.60
CA ASP A 90 5.83 -21.27 1.36
C ASP A 90 4.45 -21.91 1.41
N ARG A 91 3.40 -21.13 1.71
CA ARG A 91 2.00 -21.61 1.66
C ARG A 91 1.62 -22.14 0.27
N ALA A 92 1.96 -21.41 -0.79
CA ALA A 92 1.67 -21.84 -2.16
C ALA A 92 2.41 -23.14 -2.53
N ARG A 93 3.66 -23.31 -2.06
CA ARG A 93 4.42 -24.55 -2.24
C ARG A 93 3.80 -25.71 -1.45
N ALA A 94 3.38 -25.48 -0.20
CA ALA A 94 2.72 -26.47 0.63
C ALA A 94 1.39 -26.92 0.03
N ALA A 95 0.53 -25.99 -0.40
CA ALA A 95 -0.74 -26.29 -1.06
C ALA A 95 -0.56 -27.19 -2.29
N ARG A 96 0.42 -26.90 -3.15
CA ARG A 96 0.76 -27.75 -4.30
C ARG A 96 1.23 -29.15 -3.89
N ALA A 97 1.98 -29.26 -2.78
CA ALA A 97 2.42 -30.56 -2.28
C ALA A 97 1.25 -31.39 -1.71
N TYR A 98 0.32 -30.76 -0.99
CA TYR A 98 -0.90 -31.42 -0.50
C TYR A 98 -1.79 -31.89 -1.65
N ALA A 99 -2.02 -31.04 -2.65
CA ALA A 99 -2.85 -31.38 -3.81
C ALA A 99 -2.30 -32.58 -4.59
N ARG A 100 -0.97 -32.67 -4.77
CA ARG A 100 -0.34 -33.84 -5.39
C ARG A 100 -0.57 -35.12 -4.56
N ARG A 101 -0.49 -35.03 -3.23
CA ARG A 101 -0.74 -36.18 -2.36
C ARG A 101 -2.21 -36.61 -2.39
N SER A 102 -3.15 -35.67 -2.33
CA SER A 102 -4.58 -36.00 -2.40
C SER A 102 -4.98 -36.63 -3.73
N GLN A 103 -4.35 -36.21 -4.83
CA GLN A 103 -4.55 -36.84 -6.15
C GLN A 103 -4.04 -38.27 -6.20
N LEU A 104 -2.93 -38.57 -5.51
CA LEU A 104 -2.37 -39.92 -5.43
C LEU A 104 -3.13 -40.85 -4.48
N THR A 105 -3.83 -40.30 -3.48
CA THR A 105 -4.62 -41.08 -2.51
C THR A 105 -6.07 -41.30 -2.97
N GLY A 106 -6.56 -40.51 -3.92
CA GLY A 106 -7.90 -40.63 -4.49
C GLY A 106 -7.98 -41.43 -5.79
N ALA A 107 -6.86 -41.99 -6.27
CA ALA A 107 -6.75 -42.91 -7.41
C ALA A 107 -6.38 -44.30 -6.89
#